data_AF-A0A4Y2JM36-F1
#
_entry.id   AF-A0A4Y2JM36-F1
#
_cell.length_a   1.000
_cell.length_b   1.000
_cell.length_c   1.000
_cell.angle_alpha   90.00
_cell.angle_beta   90.00
_cell.angle_gamma   90.00
#
_symmetry.space_group_name_H-M   'P 1'
#
loop_
_entity.id
_entity.type
_entity.pdbx_description
1 polymer ?
#
loop_
_entity_poly.entity_id
_entity_poly.type
_entity_poly.pdbx_seq_one_letter_code
_entity_poly.pdbx_strand_id
1 'polypeptide(L)'
;EVRGVIRFLWAKKLSSADIHRELCAVYGPNIMSEGVVRQWVRFFKDGRANIHDESRSGRPSVESADLIKEIDEKIRLLRNFTITQLSEHLPNISRTVLYETLTGKLGYRKFCARWVPKMLTEIHKTSRMGAALKFLSR
;
A
#
# COMPACT_ATOMS: atom_id res chain seq x y z
N GLU A 1 15.45 -15.59 -15.82
CA GLU A 1 16.40 -16.16 -16.81
C GLU A 1 15.74 -17.17 -17.76
N VAL A 2 15.25 -18.33 -17.28
CA VAL A 2 14.70 -19.41 -18.14
C VAL A 2 13.56 -18.96 -19.08
N ARG A 3 12.65 -18.08 -18.62
CA ARG A 3 11.56 -17.53 -19.46
C ARG A 3 12.08 -16.68 -20.62
N GLY A 4 13.22 -16.02 -20.44
CA GLY A 4 13.90 -15.28 -21.51
C GLY A 4 14.47 -16.24 -22.56
N VAL A 5 15.03 -17.37 -22.12
CA VAL A 5 15.50 -18.45 -23.01
C VAL A 5 14.32 -19.04 -23.82
N ILE A 6 13.18 -19.31 -23.17
CA ILE A 6 11.96 -19.76 -23.87
C ILE A 6 11.55 -18.75 -24.94
N ARG A 7 11.53 -17.44 -24.61
CA ARG A 7 11.18 -16.38 -25.56
C ARG A 7 12.13 -16.36 -26.76
N PHE A 8 13.44 -16.51 -26.51
CA PHE A 8 14.46 -16.57 -27.56
C PHE A 8 14.29 -17.78 -28.48
N LEU A 9 14.14 -18.99 -27.91
CA LEU A 9 13.99 -20.22 -28.69
C LEU A 9 12.66 -20.28 -29.44
N TRP A 10 11.59 -19.74 -28.85
CA TRP A 10 10.33 -19.54 -29.56
C TRP A 10 10.47 -18.58 -30.75
N ALA A 11 11.22 -17.48 -30.60
CA ALA A 11 11.50 -16.56 -31.70
C ALA A 11 12.28 -17.23 -32.83
N LYS A 12 13.17 -18.18 -32.50
CA LYS A 12 13.84 -19.09 -33.44
C LYS A 12 12.93 -20.16 -34.07
N LYS A 13 11.63 -20.13 -33.77
CA LYS A 13 10.58 -21.03 -34.32
C LYS A 13 10.71 -22.50 -33.88
N LEU A 14 11.33 -22.76 -32.74
CA LEU A 14 11.33 -24.11 -32.16
C LEU A 14 9.95 -24.48 -31.62
N SER A 15 9.62 -25.79 -31.64
CA SER A 15 8.42 -26.29 -30.99
C SER A 15 8.56 -26.29 -29.47
N SER A 16 7.46 -26.24 -28.73
CA SER A 16 7.50 -26.26 -27.26
C SER A 16 8.19 -27.51 -26.69
N ALA A 17 8.09 -28.65 -27.39
CA ALA A 17 8.77 -29.89 -27.00
C ALA A 17 10.29 -29.79 -27.20
N ASP A 18 10.74 -29.17 -28.28
CA ASP A 18 12.18 -28.95 -28.54
C ASP A 18 12.77 -27.97 -27.53
N ILE A 19 12.05 -26.89 -27.23
CA ILE A 19 12.44 -25.94 -26.19
C ILE A 19 12.60 -26.65 -24.85
N HIS A 20 11.64 -27.50 -24.46
CA HIS A 20 11.74 -28.27 -23.22
C HIS A 20 12.94 -29.21 -23.22
N ARG A 21 13.23 -29.90 -24.34
CA ARG A 21 14.41 -30.77 -24.46
C ARG A 21 15.72 -29.99 -24.31
N GLU A 22 15.85 -28.84 -24.95
CA GLU A 22 17.05 -27.98 -24.80
C GLU A 22 17.20 -27.47 -23.36
N LEU A 23 16.09 -27.04 -22.74
CA LEU A 23 16.12 -26.60 -21.36
C LEU A 23 16.56 -27.71 -20.40
N CYS A 24 16.06 -28.94 -20.57
CA CYS A 24 16.47 -30.08 -19.78
C CYS A 24 17.93 -30.48 -20.02
N ALA A 25 18.43 -30.33 -21.24
CA ALA A 25 19.82 -30.63 -21.58
C ALA A 25 20.81 -29.66 -20.93
N VAL A 26 20.45 -28.37 -20.83
CA VAL A 26 21.34 -27.32 -20.27
C VAL A 26 21.17 -27.16 -18.76
N TYR A 27 19.94 -27.14 -18.26
CA TYR A 27 19.62 -26.81 -16.86
C TYR A 27 19.21 -28.03 -16.02
N GLY A 28 19.10 -29.21 -16.63
CA GLY A 28 18.70 -30.45 -15.97
C GLY A 28 17.19 -30.74 -16.01
N PRO A 29 16.79 -31.99 -15.73
CA PRO A 29 15.42 -32.47 -15.95
C PRO A 29 14.36 -31.84 -15.04
N ASN A 30 14.74 -31.21 -13.92
CA ASN A 30 13.82 -30.66 -12.93
C ASN A 30 13.57 -29.14 -13.08
N ILE A 31 14.03 -28.53 -14.17
CA ILE A 31 13.97 -27.08 -14.34
C ILE A 31 12.53 -26.56 -14.47
N MET A 32 11.72 -27.22 -15.31
CA MET A 32 10.28 -26.96 -15.45
C MET A 32 9.64 -28.05 -16.29
N SER A 33 8.34 -28.25 -16.11
CA SER A 33 7.59 -29.19 -16.94
C SER A 33 7.32 -28.63 -18.34
N GLU A 34 7.14 -29.53 -19.30
CA GLU A 34 6.75 -29.17 -20.67
C GLU A 34 5.46 -28.34 -20.70
N GLY A 35 4.52 -28.59 -19.78
CA GLY A 35 3.29 -27.81 -19.64
C GLY A 35 3.56 -26.32 -19.37
N VAL A 36 4.53 -26.01 -18.51
CA VAL A 36 4.95 -24.63 -18.23
C VAL A 36 5.58 -24.00 -19.47
N VAL A 37 6.41 -24.74 -20.22
CA VAL A 37 6.99 -24.25 -21.49
C VAL A 37 5.89 -23.90 -22.49
N ARG A 38 4.91 -24.79 -22.69
CA ARG A 38 3.76 -24.56 -23.58
C ARG A 38 2.95 -23.33 -23.17
N GLN A 39 2.74 -23.13 -21.87
CA GLN A 39 2.05 -21.95 -21.34
C GLN A 39 2.79 -20.65 -21.67
N TRP A 40 4.12 -20.61 -21.47
CA TRP A 40 4.93 -19.44 -21.82
C TRP A 40 4.97 -19.18 -23.32
N VAL A 41 5.10 -20.22 -24.14
CA VAL A 41 4.99 -20.10 -25.60
C VAL A 41 3.65 -19.50 -26.01
N ARG A 42 2.54 -19.90 -25.36
CA ARG A 42 1.23 -19.28 -25.59
C ARG A 42 1.22 -17.81 -25.22
N PHE A 43 1.73 -17.43 -24.05
CA PHE A 43 1.82 -16.02 -23.66
C PHE A 43 2.63 -15.17 -24.65
N PHE A 44 3.72 -15.71 -25.21
CA PHE A 44 4.49 -15.00 -26.23
C PHE A 44 3.75 -14.89 -27.57
N LYS A 45 2.98 -15.91 -27.96
CA LYS A 45 2.06 -15.83 -29.12
C LYS A 45 0.98 -14.76 -28.91
N ASP A 46 0.49 -14.62 -27.69
CA ASP A 46 -0.53 -13.64 -27.31
C ASP A 46 0.05 -12.21 -27.12
N GLY A 47 1.35 -12.01 -27.43
CA GLY A 47 1.99 -10.69 -27.42
C GLY A 47 2.57 -10.23 -26.07
N ARG A 48 2.59 -11.09 -25.04
CA ARG A 48 3.20 -10.74 -23.75
C ARG A 48 4.71 -10.58 -23.87
N ALA A 49 5.23 -9.36 -23.71
CA ALA A 49 6.67 -9.11 -23.73
C ALA A 49 7.34 -9.28 -22.34
N ASN A 50 6.58 -9.15 -21.25
CA ASN A 50 7.09 -9.21 -19.89
C ASN A 50 7.34 -10.65 -19.41
N ILE A 51 8.58 -10.95 -19.01
CA ILE A 51 9.02 -12.25 -18.50
C ILE A 51 8.89 -12.39 -16.96
N HIS A 52 8.64 -11.29 -16.26
CA HIS A 52 8.45 -11.28 -14.82
C HIS A 52 7.07 -11.79 -14.43
N ASP A 53 6.98 -12.31 -13.20
CA ASP A 53 5.69 -12.63 -12.59
C ASP A 53 4.86 -11.35 -12.54
N GLU A 54 3.58 -11.46 -12.86
CA GLU A 54 2.64 -10.39 -12.54
C GLU A 54 2.49 -10.29 -11.02
N SER A 55 2.15 -9.09 -10.55
CA SER A 55 1.78 -8.88 -9.16
C SER A 55 0.72 -9.90 -8.78
N ARG A 56 1.06 -10.80 -7.87
CA ARG A 56 0.09 -11.77 -7.35
C ARG A 56 -0.98 -10.98 -6.63
N SER A 57 -2.25 -11.32 -6.89
CA SER A 57 -3.31 -10.92 -5.98
C SER A 57 -3.00 -11.54 -4.62
N GLY A 58 -2.60 -10.69 -3.68
CA GLY A 58 -2.42 -11.10 -2.28
C GLY A 58 -3.75 -11.43 -1.64
N ARG A 59 -3.73 -11.73 -0.34
CA ARG A 59 -4.95 -11.79 0.46
C ARG A 59 -5.71 -10.47 0.28
N PRO A 60 -7.02 -10.48 -0.03
CA PRO A 60 -7.81 -9.26 -0.07
C PRO A 60 -7.65 -8.53 1.26
N SER A 61 -7.22 -7.27 1.19
CA SER A 61 -7.12 -6.46 2.40
C SER A 61 -8.54 -6.25 2.93
N VAL A 62 -8.75 -6.52 4.22
CA VAL A 62 -10.03 -6.28 4.92
C VAL A 62 -10.39 -4.77 4.92
N GLU A 63 -9.45 -3.92 4.52
CA GLU A 63 -9.56 -2.47 4.54
C GLU A 63 -10.01 -1.94 3.17
N SER A 64 -11.33 -1.83 2.99
CA SER A 64 -11.91 -1.12 1.84
C SER A 64 -11.62 0.38 1.90
N ALA A 65 -11.71 1.06 0.75
CA ALA A 65 -11.57 2.52 0.69
C ALA A 65 -12.61 3.23 1.57
N ASP A 66 -13.83 2.68 1.63
CA ASP A 66 -14.91 3.19 2.47
C ASP A 66 -14.57 3.09 3.96
N LEU A 67 -13.96 1.98 4.39
CA LEU A 67 -13.53 1.79 5.77
C LEU A 67 -12.46 2.81 6.17
N ILE A 68 -11.47 3.04 5.29
CA ILE A 68 -10.41 4.02 5.53
C ILE A 68 -11.00 5.42 5.68
N LYS A 69 -12.00 5.75 4.85
CA LYS A 69 -12.70 7.04 4.91
C LYS A 69 -13.48 7.20 6.21
N GLU A 70 -14.22 6.18 6.63
CA GLU A 70 -14.97 6.19 7.91
C GLU A 70 -14.03 6.43 9.10
N ILE A 71 -12.88 5.74 9.13
CA ILE A 71 -11.85 5.92 10.16
C ILE A 71 -11.30 7.36 10.16
N ASP A 72 -10.99 7.93 8.99
CA ASP A 72 -10.47 9.30 8.87
C ASP A 72 -11.49 10.34 9.36
N GLU A 73 -12.75 10.21 8.94
CA GLU A 73 -13.84 11.09 9.37
C GLU A 73 -14.01 11.05 10.90
N LYS A 74 -13.96 9.85 11.49
CA LYS A 74 -14.11 9.70 12.94
C LYS A 74 -13.00 10.39 13.73
N ILE A 75 -11.76 10.34 13.26
CA ILE A 75 -10.63 11.03 13.89
C ILE A 75 -10.70 12.54 13.73
N ARG A 76 -11.14 13.04 12.58
CA ARG A 76 -11.30 14.48 12.37
C ARG A 76 -12.34 15.08 13.31
N LEU A 77 -13.42 14.34 13.57
CA LEU A 77 -14.44 14.72 14.55
C LEU A 77 -13.89 14.66 15.99
N LEU A 78 -13.06 13.66 16.28
CA LEU A 78 -12.58 13.34 17.62
C LEU A 78 -11.07 13.63 17.74
N ARG A 79 -10.69 14.92 17.68
CA ARG A 79 -9.30 15.40 17.60
C ARG A 79 -8.32 14.88 18.67
N ASN A 80 -8.80 14.29 19.77
CA ASN A 80 -7.99 14.01 20.95
C ASN A 80 -8.08 12.54 21.42
N PHE A 81 -8.50 11.61 20.54
CA PHE A 81 -8.83 10.25 20.97
C PHE A 81 -7.65 9.30 20.96
N THR A 82 -7.66 8.36 21.91
CA THR A 82 -6.80 7.18 21.89
C THR A 82 -7.35 6.11 20.95
N ILE A 83 -6.49 5.20 20.49
CA ILE A 83 -6.90 4.04 19.70
C ILE A 83 -7.95 3.19 20.44
N THR A 84 -7.91 3.18 21.78
CA THR A 84 -8.93 2.48 22.60
C THR A 84 -10.31 3.06 22.38
N GLN A 85 -10.45 4.37 22.53
CA GLN A 85 -11.75 5.03 22.36
C GLN A 85 -12.22 4.96 20.90
N LEU A 86 -11.30 4.99 19.93
CA LEU A 86 -11.64 4.78 18.53
C LEU A 86 -12.18 3.37 18.28
N SER A 87 -11.59 2.35 18.91
CA SER A 87 -12.06 0.96 18.84
C SER A 87 -13.43 0.76 19.48
N GLU A 88 -13.78 1.52 20.53
CA GLU A 88 -15.12 1.52 21.12
C GLU A 88 -16.16 2.10 20.16
N HIS A 89 -15.78 3.12 19.39
CA HIS A 89 -16.63 3.71 18.36
C HIS A 89 -16.75 2.88 17.08
N LEU A 90 -15.76 2.02 16.80
CA LEU A 90 -15.68 1.18 15.61
C LEU A 90 -15.47 -0.30 16.03
N PRO A 91 -16.45 -0.94 16.69
CA PRO A 91 -16.27 -2.25 17.32
C PRO A 91 -16.05 -3.38 16.31
N ASN A 92 -16.45 -3.20 15.05
CA ASN A 92 -16.28 -4.18 13.98
C ASN A 92 -14.84 -4.22 13.42
N ILE A 93 -13.97 -3.31 13.87
CA ILE A 93 -12.61 -3.17 13.37
C ILE A 93 -11.64 -3.56 14.50
N SER A 94 -10.71 -4.45 14.19
CA SER A 94 -9.67 -4.81 15.16
C SER A 94 -8.76 -3.62 15.44
N ARG A 95 -8.23 -3.56 16.67
CA ARG A 95 -7.30 -2.50 17.09
C ARG A 95 -6.04 -2.44 16.24
N THR A 96 -5.56 -3.59 15.76
CA THR A 96 -4.38 -3.69 14.89
C THR A 96 -4.65 -3.03 13.54
N VAL A 97 -5.78 -3.36 12.91
CA VAL A 97 -6.23 -2.77 11.63
C VAL A 97 -6.39 -1.25 11.77
N LEU A 98 -6.99 -0.79 12.87
CA LEU A 98 -7.06 0.65 13.17
C LEU A 98 -5.65 1.26 13.22
N TYR A 99 -4.73 0.70 13.99
CA TYR A 99 -3.37 1.23 14.10
C TYR A 99 -2.63 1.28 12.74
N GLU A 100 -2.69 0.20 11.97
CA GLU A 100 -2.06 0.09 10.65
C GLU A 100 -2.67 1.08 9.65
N THR A 101 -4.00 1.19 9.63
CA THR A 101 -4.70 2.17 8.78
C THR A 101 -4.29 3.60 9.15
N LEU A 102 -4.28 3.94 10.44
CA LEU A 102 -3.98 5.29 10.90
C LEU A 102 -2.54 5.70 10.62
N THR A 103 -1.59 4.86 11.00
CA THR A 103 -0.16 5.19 10.92
C THR A 103 0.42 4.91 9.54
N GLY A 104 0.03 3.79 8.92
CA GLY A 104 0.55 3.34 7.63
C GLY A 104 -0.14 3.98 6.44
N LYS A 105 -1.48 4.01 6.42
CA LYS A 105 -2.24 4.50 5.24
C LYS A 105 -2.55 6.00 5.32
N LEU A 106 -3.04 6.47 6.46
CA LEU A 106 -3.45 7.86 6.66
C LEU A 106 -2.32 8.76 7.18
N GLY A 107 -1.23 8.18 7.68
CA GLY A 107 -0.04 8.92 8.13
C GLY A 107 -0.23 9.71 9.44
N TYR A 108 -1.29 9.43 10.21
CA TYR A 108 -1.47 10.05 11.53
C TYR A 108 -0.36 9.64 12.49
N ARG A 109 0.05 10.60 13.33
CA ARG A 109 1.02 10.37 14.42
C ARG A 109 0.47 10.89 15.73
N LYS A 110 0.83 10.20 16.81
CA LYS A 110 0.53 10.67 18.16
C LYS A 110 1.41 11.87 18.50
N PHE A 111 0.80 12.94 18.96
CA PHE A 111 1.48 14.10 19.53
C PHE A 111 1.01 14.36 20.96
N CYS A 112 1.91 14.85 21.81
CA CYS A 112 1.54 15.35 23.12
C CYS A 112 0.96 16.77 22.97
N ALA A 113 -0.14 17.05 23.68
CA ALA A 113 -0.68 18.40 23.76
C ALA A 113 0.39 19.36 24.34
N ARG A 114 0.43 20.59 23.82
CA ARG A 114 1.30 21.64 24.35
C ARG A 114 0.64 22.30 25.57
N TRP A 115 1.42 22.54 26.61
CA TRP A 115 0.96 23.31 27.76
C TRP A 115 0.70 24.76 27.34
N VAL A 116 -0.49 25.25 27.65
CA VAL A 116 -0.87 26.65 27.46
C VAL A 116 -0.88 27.31 28.84
N PRO A 117 -0.12 28.40 29.06
CA PRO A 117 0.04 29.00 30.40
C PRO A 117 -1.26 29.45 31.07
N LYS A 118 -2.27 29.83 30.27
CA LYS A 118 -3.56 30.31 30.78
C LYS A 118 -4.67 30.12 29.75
N MET A 119 -5.86 29.76 30.22
CA MET A 119 -7.08 29.82 29.41
C MET A 119 -7.48 31.28 29.19
N LEU A 120 -7.34 31.76 27.97
CA LEU A 120 -7.65 33.14 27.62
C LEU A 120 -9.15 33.33 27.43
N THR A 121 -9.69 34.42 27.96
CA THR A 121 -11.04 34.91 27.67
C THR A 121 -11.01 35.70 26.37
N GLU A 122 -12.18 35.98 25.78
CA GLU A 122 -12.25 36.79 24.57
C GLU A 122 -11.63 38.19 24.75
N ILE A 123 -11.84 38.82 25.92
CA ILE A 123 -11.20 40.10 26.25
C ILE A 123 -9.67 39.98 26.19
N HIS A 124 -9.09 38.95 26.83
CA HIS A 124 -7.64 38.73 26.79
C HIS A 124 -7.12 38.51 25.35
N LYS A 125 -7.87 37.78 24.51
CA LYS A 125 -7.48 37.53 23.12
C LYS A 125 -7.48 38.83 22.30
N THR A 126 -8.53 39.64 22.40
CA THR A 126 -8.66 40.91 21.69
C THR A 126 -7.56 41.89 22.08
N SER A 127 -7.30 42.07 23.39
CA SER A 127 -6.23 42.95 23.86
C SER A 127 -4.85 42.50 23.37
N ARG A 128 -4.56 41.19 23.39
CA ARG A 128 -3.30 40.64 22.89
C ARG A 128 -3.13 40.86 21.38
N MET A 129 -4.19 40.62 20.60
CA MET A 129 -4.17 40.84 19.15
C MET A 129 -3.92 42.31 18.81
N GLY A 130 -4.61 43.25 19.49
CA GLY A 130 -4.41 44.68 19.28
C GLY A 130 -2.99 45.15 19.62
N ALA A 131 -2.42 44.65 20.73
CA ALA A 131 -1.04 44.94 21.09
C ALA A 131 -0.06 44.41 20.03
N ALA A 132 -0.22 43.16 19.59
CA ALA A 132 0.63 42.55 18.57
C ALA A 132 0.56 43.29 17.23
N LEU A 133 -0.64 43.70 16.79
CA LEU A 133 -0.81 44.50 15.57
C LEU A 133 -0.07 45.83 15.67
N LYS A 134 -0.19 46.55 16.80
CA LYS A 134 0.52 47.81 17.03
C LYS A 134 2.05 47.66 16.96
N PHE A 135 2.59 46.53 17.41
CA PHE A 135 4.03 46.24 17.31
C PHE A 135 4.46 45.89 15.89
N LEU A 136 3.61 45.20 15.12
CA LEU A 136 3.91 44.84 13.73
C LEU A 136 3.77 46.00 12.74
N SER A 137 2.93 46.99 13.06
CA SER A 137 2.72 48.18 12.22
C SER A 137 3.71 49.32 12.48
N ARG A 138 4.72 49.09 13.33
CA ARG A 138 5.84 49.99 13.58
C ARG A 138 7.04 49.56 12.74
#